data_AF-A0A377LT07-F1
#
_entry.id   AF-A0A377LT07-F1
#
_cell.length_a   1.000
_cell.length_b   1.000
_cell.length_c   1.000
_cell.angle_alpha   90.00
_cell.angle_beta   90.00
_cell.angle_gamma   90.00
#
_symmetry.space_group_name_H-M   'P 1'
#
loop_
_entity.id
_entity.type
_entity.pdbx_description
1 polymer ?
#
loop_
_entity_poly.entity_id
_entity_poly.type
_entity_poly.pdbx_seq_one_letter_code
_entity_poly.pdbx_strand_id
1 'polypeptide(L)'
;MKRRSGWGHPIYRPFDDHTVAFCHEGPHDLVDARMWLVNEDGTDIRKVKTHAQGESCTHEFWVPDGSALVYVSYLKGQQGRSICRFDPQTGVNETIMQMPSCSHLMSNFDGTLLVGRRFRHTGGCERHPRLHHR
;
A
#
# COMPACT_ATOMS: atom_id res chain seq x y z
N MET A 1 7.06 29.84 -1.31
CA MET A 1 6.02 29.16 -2.12
C MET A 1 5.41 28.07 -1.26
N LYS A 2 4.19 28.27 -0.72
CA LYS A 2 3.52 27.30 0.18
C LYS A 2 3.20 26.04 -0.63
N ARG A 3 3.92 24.93 -0.39
CA ARG A 3 3.63 23.64 -1.02
C ARG A 3 2.37 23.10 -0.36
N ARG A 4 1.28 22.99 -1.13
CA ARG A 4 0.02 22.40 -0.69
C ARG A 4 0.27 20.93 -0.38
N SER A 5 0.23 20.56 0.90
CA SER A 5 -0.07 19.20 1.32
C SER A 5 -1.57 19.00 1.10
N GLY A 6 -1.93 18.27 0.05
CA GLY A 6 -3.33 17.95 -0.25
C GLY A 6 -3.79 16.74 0.55
N TRP A 7 -5.11 16.60 0.74
CA TRP A 7 -5.72 15.34 1.16
C TRP A 7 -6.15 14.61 -0.12
N GLY A 8 -5.69 13.38 -0.31
CA GLY A 8 -5.92 12.60 -1.53
C GLY A 8 -6.37 11.18 -1.22
N HIS A 9 -6.85 10.49 -2.25
CA HIS A 9 -7.27 9.09 -2.20
C HIS A 9 -8.16 8.69 -0.99
N PRO A 10 -9.31 9.34 -0.76
CA PRO A 10 -10.26 8.83 0.22
C PRO A 10 -10.85 7.50 -0.27
N ILE A 11 -10.75 6.46 0.55
CA ILE A 11 -11.23 5.11 0.27
C ILE A 11 -11.91 4.54 1.51
N TYR A 12 -13.23 4.35 1.44
CA TYR A 12 -13.99 3.63 2.46
C TYR A 12 -13.48 2.21 2.61
N ARG A 13 -13.48 1.73 3.85
CA ARG A 13 -13.25 0.31 4.14
C ARG A 13 -14.45 -0.49 3.64
N PRO A 14 -14.25 -1.52 2.80
CA PRO A 14 -15.35 -2.37 2.35
C PRO A 14 -16.14 -2.96 3.53
N PHE A 15 -17.47 -2.87 3.43
CA PHE A 15 -18.43 -3.37 4.43
C PHE A 15 -18.32 -2.73 5.83
N ASP A 16 -17.63 -1.59 5.95
CA ASP A 16 -17.51 -0.81 7.19
C ASP A 16 -17.52 0.69 6.88
N ASP A 17 -18.71 1.28 6.93
CA ASP A 17 -18.91 2.70 6.68
C ASP A 17 -18.24 3.59 7.74
N HIS A 18 -17.85 3.05 8.90
CA HIS A 18 -17.21 3.84 9.94
C HIS A 18 -15.76 4.20 9.63
N THR A 19 -15.06 3.45 8.76
CA THR A 19 -13.61 3.63 8.57
C THR A 19 -13.29 4.14 7.18
N VAL A 20 -12.64 5.30 7.09
CA VAL A 20 -12.14 5.89 5.84
C VAL A 20 -10.63 5.96 5.88
N ALA A 21 -9.98 5.38 4.86
CA ALA A 21 -8.55 5.59 4.63
C ALA A 21 -8.33 6.78 3.69
N PHE A 22 -7.30 7.57 3.94
CA PHE A 22 -6.91 8.70 3.10
C PHE A 22 -5.40 8.91 3.14
N CYS A 23 -4.87 9.73 2.24
CA CYS A 23 -3.46 10.06 2.20
C CYS A 23 -3.15 11.56 2.25
N HIS A 24 -1.98 11.90 2.82
CA HIS A 24 -1.38 13.22 2.66
C HIS A 24 -0.57 13.24 1.36
N GLU A 25 -1.06 13.96 0.36
CA GLU A 25 -0.39 14.23 -0.91
C GLU A 25 0.75 15.22 -0.68
N GLY A 26 1.98 14.81 -0.96
CA GLY A 26 3.17 15.64 -0.82
C GLY A 26 4.47 14.87 -1.11
N PRO A 27 5.62 15.55 -1.23
CA PRO A 27 6.90 14.89 -1.44
C PRO A 27 7.20 13.96 -0.27
N HIS A 28 7.59 12.72 -0.57
CA HIS A 28 7.89 11.69 0.43
C HIS A 28 8.84 12.16 1.55
N ASP A 29 9.77 13.07 1.24
CA ASP A 29 10.74 13.62 2.19
C ASP A 29 10.15 14.64 3.21
N LEU A 30 8.90 15.09 3.01
CA LEU A 30 8.26 16.14 3.80
C LEU A 30 6.93 15.70 4.44
N VAL A 31 6.53 14.45 4.25
CA VAL A 31 5.26 13.92 4.79
C VAL A 31 5.58 12.90 5.88
N ASP A 32 5.22 13.21 7.13
CA ASP A 32 5.51 12.38 8.31
C ASP A 32 4.91 10.96 8.25
N ALA A 33 3.76 10.81 7.57
CA ALA A 33 3.14 9.53 7.26
C ALA A 33 2.22 9.72 6.05
N ARG A 34 2.26 8.80 5.09
CA ARG A 34 1.43 8.92 3.89
C ARG A 34 0.00 8.44 4.13
N MET A 35 -0.16 7.37 4.90
CA MET A 35 -1.42 6.63 5.02
C MET A 35 -2.05 6.84 6.39
N TRP A 36 -3.32 7.21 6.39
CA TRP A 36 -4.09 7.57 7.58
C TRP A 36 -5.47 6.94 7.53
N LEU A 37 -6.04 6.74 8.72
CA LEU A 37 -7.44 6.39 8.93
C LEU A 37 -8.14 7.50 9.70
N VAL A 38 -9.43 7.64 9.44
CA VAL A 38 -10.35 8.49 10.20
C VAL A 38 -11.70 7.80 10.28
N ASN A 39 -12.44 8.07 11.35
CA ASN A 39 -13.83 7.66 11.43
C ASN A 39 -14.70 8.53 10.50
N GLU A 40 -15.85 8.01 10.04
CA GLU A 40 -16.76 8.75 9.15
C GLU A 40 -17.23 10.10 9.74
N ASP A 41 -17.41 10.16 11.06
CA ASP A 41 -17.78 11.38 11.79
C ASP A 41 -16.63 12.39 11.95
N GLY A 42 -15.45 12.09 11.40
CA GLY A 42 -14.25 12.91 11.47
C GLY A 42 -13.41 12.71 12.74
N THR A 43 -13.80 11.79 13.63
CA THR A 43 -13.06 11.48 14.86
C THR A 43 -11.95 10.43 14.63
N ASP A 44 -11.12 10.21 15.65
CA ASP A 44 -10.08 9.17 15.69
C ASP A 44 -9.13 9.14 14.48
N ILE A 45 -8.59 10.32 14.12
CA ILE A 45 -7.55 10.42 13.09
C ILE A 45 -6.29 9.71 13.58
N ARG A 46 -5.89 8.64 12.88
CA ARG A 46 -4.75 7.81 13.26
C ARG A 46 -3.89 7.42 12.07
N LYS A 47 -2.58 7.29 12.31
CA LYS A 47 -1.62 6.84 11.29
C LYS A 47 -1.75 5.33 11.09
N VAL A 48 -1.74 4.87 9.84
CA VAL A 48 -1.60 3.44 9.53
C VAL A 48 -0.20 2.95 9.94
N LYS A 49 0.82 3.77 9.67
CA LYS A 49 2.22 3.45 9.99
C LYS A 49 3.04 4.70 10.28
N THR A 50 3.91 4.60 11.28
CA THR A 50 5.02 5.53 11.46
C THR A 50 6.17 5.09 10.56
N HIS A 51 6.57 5.94 9.62
CA HIS A 51 7.65 5.62 8.67
C HIS A 51 9.01 5.57 9.39
N ALA A 52 9.81 4.57 9.08
CA ALA A 52 11.22 4.56 9.45
C ALA A 52 11.99 5.64 8.65
N GLN A 53 13.17 6.04 9.13
CA GLN A 53 13.98 7.04 8.44
C GLN A 53 14.36 6.56 7.03
N GLY A 54 13.98 7.35 6.01
CA GLY A 54 14.18 7.00 4.61
C GLY A 54 13.20 5.98 4.05
N GLU A 55 12.17 5.59 4.80
CA GLU A 55 11.07 4.74 4.32
C GLU A 55 10.05 5.57 3.54
N SER A 56 9.51 4.96 2.48
CA SER A 56 8.40 5.51 1.71
C SER A 56 7.35 4.44 1.50
N CYS A 57 6.11 4.78 1.83
CA CYS A 57 4.94 3.94 1.59
C CYS A 57 4.11 4.47 0.40
N THR A 58 3.50 3.56 -0.37
CA THR A 58 2.74 3.88 -1.59
C THR A 58 1.81 2.73 -1.99
N HIS A 59 0.96 2.96 -2.99
CA HIS A 59 0.09 1.95 -3.59
C HIS A 59 -0.84 1.28 -2.57
N GLU A 60 -1.38 2.08 -1.67
CA GLU A 60 -2.34 1.66 -0.66
C GLU A 60 -3.69 1.29 -1.28
N PHE A 61 -4.27 0.17 -0.84
CA PHE A 61 -5.63 -0.25 -1.19
C PHE A 61 -6.21 -1.17 -0.10
N TRP A 62 -7.53 -1.16 0.07
CA TRP A 62 -8.21 -2.14 0.90
C TRP A 62 -8.28 -3.49 0.18
N VAL A 63 -8.04 -4.58 0.92
CA VAL A 63 -8.48 -5.90 0.48
C VAL A 63 -10.01 -5.82 0.29
N PRO A 64 -10.58 -6.34 -0.81
CA PRO A 64 -12.00 -6.13 -1.12
C PRO A 64 -12.98 -6.65 -0.06
N ASP A 65 -12.60 -7.62 0.77
CA ASP A 65 -13.38 -8.08 1.93
C ASP A 65 -13.31 -7.14 3.15
N GLY A 66 -12.50 -6.09 3.10
CA GLY A 66 -12.30 -5.13 4.20
C GLY A 66 -11.44 -5.65 5.34
N SER A 67 -10.78 -6.81 5.19
CA SER A 67 -9.99 -7.44 6.26
C SER A 67 -8.69 -6.70 6.56
N ALA A 68 -8.10 -6.01 5.59
CA ALA A 68 -6.83 -5.31 5.75
C ALA A 68 -6.59 -4.21 4.72
N LEU A 69 -5.71 -3.27 5.07
CA LEU A 69 -5.14 -2.31 4.13
C LEU A 69 -3.78 -2.85 3.67
N VAL A 70 -3.59 -3.00 2.36
CA VAL A 70 -2.33 -3.42 1.75
C VAL A 70 -1.62 -2.21 1.19
N TYR A 71 -0.30 -2.16 1.32
CA TYR A 71 0.54 -1.11 0.75
C TYR A 71 1.93 -1.64 0.41
N VAL A 72 2.71 -0.82 -0.29
CA VAL A 72 4.10 -1.11 -0.64
C VAL A 72 5.02 -0.19 0.14
N SER A 73 6.01 -0.76 0.81
CA SER A 73 7.10 -0.05 1.47
C SER A 73 8.42 -0.25 0.75
N TYR A 74 9.25 0.80 0.70
CA TYR A 74 10.65 0.71 0.29
C TYR A 74 11.51 1.69 1.08
N LEU A 75 12.77 1.31 1.28
CA LEU A 75 13.77 2.12 1.98
C LEU A 75 14.73 2.74 0.98
N LYS A 76 14.99 4.04 1.13
CA LYS A 76 15.98 4.76 0.32
C LYS A 76 17.34 4.09 0.43
N GLY A 77 17.94 3.76 -0.73
CA GLY A 77 19.22 3.06 -0.82
C GLY A 77 19.11 1.53 -0.84
N GLN A 78 17.92 0.95 -0.65
CA GLN A 78 17.66 -0.46 -0.90
C GLN A 78 16.96 -0.65 -2.25
N GLN A 79 17.33 -1.71 -2.97
CA GLN A 79 16.70 -2.02 -4.27
C GLN A 79 15.36 -2.76 -4.13
N GLY A 80 15.08 -3.32 -2.95
CA GLY A 80 13.88 -4.09 -2.68
C GLY A 80 12.67 -3.21 -2.35
N ARG A 81 11.49 -3.68 -2.78
CA ARG A 81 10.19 -3.17 -2.34
C ARG A 81 9.47 -4.31 -1.65
N SER A 82 8.80 -4.02 -0.54
CA SER A 82 8.06 -5.02 0.23
C SER A 82 6.58 -4.71 0.20
N ILE A 83 5.76 -5.75 0.04
CA ILE A 83 4.31 -5.66 0.21
C ILE A 83 4.04 -5.87 1.70
N CYS A 84 3.28 -4.96 2.27
CA CYS A 84 2.91 -4.95 3.68
C CYS A 84 1.38 -4.98 3.81
N ARG A 85 0.91 -5.59 4.89
CA ARG A 85 -0.49 -5.68 5.27
C ARG A 85 -0.69 -5.00 6.62
N PHE A 86 -1.75 -4.22 6.74
CA PHE A 86 -2.15 -3.55 7.96
C PHE A 86 -3.53 -4.05 8.40
N ASP A 87 -3.62 -4.48 9.65
CA ASP A 87 -4.88 -4.86 10.28
C ASP A 87 -5.53 -3.63 10.94
N PRO A 88 -6.71 -3.19 10.48
CA PRO A 88 -7.37 -2.00 11.01
C PRO A 88 -7.96 -2.16 12.41
N GLN A 89 -8.16 -3.40 12.88
CA GLN A 89 -8.68 -3.67 14.23
C GLN A 89 -7.55 -3.66 15.26
N THR A 90 -6.41 -4.28 14.93
CA THR A 90 -5.28 -4.39 15.87
C THR A 90 -4.25 -3.28 15.72
N GLY A 91 -4.23 -2.58 14.58
CA GLY A 91 -3.22 -1.56 14.27
C GLY A 91 -1.85 -2.13 13.90
N VAL A 92 -1.76 -3.44 13.66
CA VAL A 92 -0.50 -4.12 13.39
C VAL A 92 -0.15 -4.05 11.90
N ASN A 93 1.13 -3.76 11.61
CA ASN A 93 1.70 -3.81 10.27
C ASN A 93 2.61 -5.04 10.14
N GLU A 94 2.41 -5.83 9.10
CA GLU A 94 3.23 -7.00 8.79
C GLU A 94 3.75 -6.95 7.35
N THR A 95 4.98 -7.40 7.13
CA THR A 95 5.54 -7.58 5.78
C THR A 95 5.19 -8.99 5.30
N ILE A 96 4.48 -9.09 4.18
CA ILE A 96 3.98 -10.38 3.68
C ILE A 96 4.89 -10.99 2.61
N MET A 97 5.47 -10.18 1.71
CA MET A 97 6.39 -10.66 0.68
C MET A 97 7.20 -9.53 0.04
N GLN A 98 8.28 -9.88 -0.67
CA GLN A 98 8.96 -8.95 -1.57
C GLN A 98 8.12 -8.72 -2.83
N MET A 99 8.02 -7.47 -3.26
CA MET A 99 7.32 -7.07 -4.47
C MET A 99 8.24 -7.24 -5.69
N PRO A 100 7.85 -8.04 -6.70
CA PRO A 100 8.51 -8.03 -8.01
C PRO A 100 8.39 -6.65 -8.68
N SER A 101 9.17 -6.38 -9.74
CA SER A 101 9.13 -5.12 -10.48
C SER A 101 7.76 -4.85 -11.14
N CYS A 102 6.85 -4.26 -10.38
CA CYS A 102 5.47 -3.94 -10.75
C CYS A 102 5.16 -2.47 -10.50
N SER A 103 4.24 -1.90 -11.28
CA SER A 103 3.80 -0.50 -11.14
C SER A 103 2.50 -0.32 -10.37
N HIS A 104 1.63 -1.33 -10.37
CA HIS A 104 0.38 -1.35 -9.63
C HIS A 104 0.14 -2.74 -9.06
N LEU A 105 -0.55 -2.80 -7.92
CA LEU A 105 -0.89 -4.01 -7.18
C LEU A 105 -2.40 -4.02 -6.88
N MET A 106 -3.01 -5.19 -6.90
CA MET A 106 -4.38 -5.41 -6.43
C MET A 106 -4.51 -6.85 -5.91
N SER A 107 -5.50 -7.12 -5.06
CA SER A 107 -5.79 -8.47 -4.57
C SER A 107 -7.07 -9.05 -5.16
N ASN A 108 -7.25 -10.37 -4.99
CA ASN A 108 -8.58 -10.98 -5.03
C ASN A 108 -9.38 -10.63 -3.75
N PHE A 109 -10.63 -11.08 -3.68
CA PHE A 109 -11.60 -10.65 -2.65
C PHE A 109 -11.11 -10.86 -1.22
N ASP A 110 -10.52 -12.01 -0.92
CA ASP A 110 -10.04 -12.40 0.42
C ASP A 110 -8.56 -12.09 0.67
N GLY A 111 -7.87 -11.44 -0.28
CA GLY A 111 -6.47 -11.06 -0.14
C GLY A 111 -5.47 -12.22 -0.26
N THR A 112 -5.91 -13.43 -0.57
CA THR A 112 -5.01 -14.61 -0.66
C THR A 112 -4.13 -14.61 -1.93
N LEU A 113 -4.52 -13.86 -2.96
CA LEU A 113 -3.80 -13.69 -4.21
C LEU A 113 -3.58 -12.22 -4.52
N LEU A 114 -2.39 -11.90 -5.03
CA LEU A 114 -2.02 -10.56 -5.48
C LEU A 114 -1.64 -10.58 -6.96
N VAL A 115 -2.13 -9.58 -7.71
CA VAL A 115 -1.75 -9.35 -9.12
C VAL A 115 -0.97 -8.06 -9.24
N GLY A 116 0.18 -8.13 -9.91
CA GLY A 116 1.02 -6.98 -10.21
C GLY A 116 1.13 -6.75 -11.71
N ARG A 117 1.01 -5.50 -12.16
CA ARG A 117 1.33 -5.15 -13.55
C ARG A 117 2.84 -4.95 -13.67
N ARG A 118 3.52 -5.90 -14.32
CA ARG A 118 4.98 -5.85 -14.52
C ARG A 118 5.38 -4.67 -15.41
N PHE A 119 6.50 -4.02 -15.07
CA PHE A 119 7.19 -3.16 -16.02
C PHE A 119 7.67 -4.02 -17.20
N ARG A 120 7.25 -3.72 -18.43
CA ARG A 120 8.06 -4.15 -19.59
C ARG A 120 9.24 -3.20 -19.66
N HIS A 121 10.42 -3.65 -19.26
CA HIS A 121 11.61 -3.07 -19.86
C HIS A 121 11.51 -3.32 -21.37
N THR A 122 11.56 -2.25 -22.17
CA THR A 122 11.83 -2.36 -23.60
C THR A 122 13.25 -2.90 -23.74
N GLY A 123 13.38 -4.23 -23.76
CA GLY A 123 14.65 -4.93 -23.94
C GLY A 123 14.61 -6.34 -23.36
N GLY A 124 14.46 -7.34 -24.24
CA GLY A 124 14.71 -8.76 -23.92
C GLY A 124 13.47 -9.55 -23.51
N CYS A 125 12.96 -10.36 -24.45
CA CYS A 125 11.98 -11.41 -24.17
C CYS A 125 12.69 -12.59 -23.49
N GLU A 126 12.57 -12.71 -22.17
CA GLU A 126 12.89 -13.97 -21.48
C GLU A 126 11.60 -14.65 -21.04
N ARG A 127 11.31 -15.80 -21.67
CA ARG A 127 10.28 -16.74 -21.24
C ARG A 127 10.83 -17.50 -20.03
N HIS A 128 10.21 -17.36 -18.87
CA HIS A 128 10.44 -18.31 -17.78
C HIS A 128 9.52 -19.54 -17.92
N PRO A 129 10.02 -20.74 -17.58
CA PRO A 129 9.34 -22.00 -17.86
C PRO A 129 8.13 -22.21 -16.94
N ARG A 130 7.09 -22.81 -17.52
CA ARG A 130 5.87 -23.25 -16.82
C ARG A 130 6.24 -24.25 -15.72
N LEU A 131 5.71 -24.06 -14.51
CA LEU A 131 5.66 -25.11 -13.50
C LEU A 131 4.72 -26.21 -14.00
N HIS A 132 5.29 -27.36 -14.37
CA HIS A 132 4.55 -28.60 -14.50
C HIS A 132 4.30 -29.16 -13.10
N HIS A 133 3.04 -29.32 -12.72
CA HIS A 133 2.67 -30.22 -11.63
C HIS A 133 2.88 -31.66 -12.09
N ARG A 134 3.59 -32.45 -11.28
CA ARG A 134 3.49 -33.91 -11.26
C ARG A 134 2.28 -34.31 -10.42
#